data_AF-F3ZAH7-F1
#
_entry.id   AF-F3ZAH7-F1
#
_cell.length_a   1.000
_cell.length_b   1.000
_cell.length_c   1.000
_cell.angle_alpha   90.00
_cell.angle_beta   90.00
_cell.angle_gamma   90.00
#
_symmetry.space_group_name_H-M   'P 1'
#
loop_
_entity.id
_entity.type
_entity.pdbx_description
1 polymer ?
#
loop_
_entity_poly.entity_id
_entity_poly.type
_entity_poly.pdbx_seq_one_letter_code
_entity_poly.pdbx_strand_id
1 'polypeptide(L)'
;MTARWEIEPEVRGWLELLPFRLYRRVEDKTDRLLDAPTTLGEPYSRHLGGKLRELRFVLDGDAVRMPYWLAPQQRIVLLTVFRKTRMREAAEIERAFQAQKICEAEHGHARHRYERHRES
;
A
#
# COMPACT_ATOMS: atom_id res chain seq x y z
N MET A 1 3.34 19.52 -2.53
CA MET A 1 2.12 18.84 -2.10
C MET A 1 2.53 17.54 -1.46
N THR A 2 2.43 17.45 -0.14
CA THR A 2 2.87 16.30 0.67
C THR A 2 1.78 15.24 0.64
N ALA A 3 1.95 14.25 -0.21
CA ALA A 3 1.10 13.07 -0.25
C ALA A 3 1.18 12.31 1.08
N ARG A 4 0.04 12.18 1.79
CA ARG A 4 -0.05 11.75 3.20
C ARG A 4 -0.73 10.38 3.30
N TRP A 5 -0.10 9.33 2.79
CA TRP A 5 -0.49 7.95 3.10
C TRP A 5 0.18 7.50 4.41
N GLU A 6 -0.55 6.69 5.17
CA GLU A 6 -0.02 5.97 6.33
C GLU A 6 0.54 4.64 5.87
N ILE A 7 1.61 4.16 6.51
CA ILE A 7 2.24 2.90 6.14
C ILE A 7 2.52 2.06 7.38
N GLU A 8 2.22 0.77 7.27
CA GLU A 8 2.62 -0.23 8.23
C GLU A 8 4.13 -0.56 8.11
N PRO A 9 4.76 -1.13 9.16
CA PRO A 9 6.20 -1.36 9.21
C PRO A 9 6.77 -2.17 8.02
N GLU A 10 6.00 -3.12 7.50
CA GLU A 10 6.43 -3.92 6.35
C GLU A 10 6.61 -3.06 5.09
N VAL A 11 5.62 -2.22 4.77
CA VAL A 11 5.70 -1.35 3.60
C VAL A 11 6.82 -0.34 3.76
N ARG A 12 7.02 0.19 4.98
CA ARG A 12 8.17 1.06 5.31
C ARG A 12 9.50 0.39 5.01
N GLY A 13 9.74 -0.79 5.60
CA GLY A 13 11.00 -1.51 5.43
C GLY A 13 11.26 -1.87 3.97
N TRP A 14 10.21 -2.23 3.23
CA TRP A 14 10.32 -2.46 1.80
C TRP A 14 10.70 -1.20 1.02
N LEU A 15 10.05 -0.06 1.28
CA LEU A 15 10.35 1.22 0.61
C LEU A 15 11.79 1.71 0.89
N GLU A 16 12.29 1.52 2.10
CA GLU A 16 13.65 1.90 2.51
C GLU A 16 14.74 1.15 1.73
N LEU A 17 14.46 -0.11 1.35
CA LEU A 17 15.37 -0.95 0.58
C LEU A 17 15.31 -0.69 -0.93
N LEU A 18 14.35 0.10 -1.43
CA LEU A 18 14.24 0.37 -2.86
C LEU A 18 15.29 1.37 -3.34
N PRO A 19 15.96 1.07 -4.49
CA PRO A 19 16.68 2.08 -5.24
C PRO A 19 15.77 3.28 -5.54
N PHE A 20 16.32 4.49 -5.51
CA PHE A 20 15.55 5.74 -5.65
C PHE A 20 14.63 5.76 -6.88
N ARG A 21 15.11 5.26 -8.03
CA ARG A 21 14.30 5.17 -9.26
C ARG A 21 13.05 4.28 -9.09
N LEU A 22 13.13 3.19 -8.32
CA LEU A 22 12.00 2.31 -8.06
C LEU A 22 11.07 2.92 -7.01
N TYR A 23 11.62 3.52 -5.96
CA TYR A 23 10.85 4.26 -4.97
C TYR A 23 9.98 5.35 -5.63
N ARG A 24 10.55 6.17 -6.52
CA ARG A 24 9.81 7.20 -7.27
C ARG A 24 8.66 6.60 -8.08
N ARG A 25 8.88 5.44 -8.72
CA ARG A 25 7.81 4.74 -9.44
C ARG A 25 6.69 4.28 -8.51
N VAL A 26 7.00 3.89 -7.28
CA VAL A 26 5.99 3.53 -6.28
C VAL A 26 5.20 4.77 -5.85
N GLU A 27 5.88 5.90 -5.58
CA GLU A 27 5.21 7.17 -5.29
C GLU A 27 4.21 7.56 -6.39
N ASP A 28 4.61 7.47 -7.66
CA ASP A 28 3.70 7.77 -8.77
C ASP A 28 2.45 6.86 -8.80
N LYS A 29 2.55 5.62 -8.29
CA LYS A 29 1.38 4.71 -8.20
C LYS A 29 0.50 5.02 -7.00
N THR A 30 1.09 5.40 -5.87
CA THR A 30 0.36 5.76 -4.66
C THR A 30 -0.28 7.14 -4.78
N ASP A 31 0.32 8.07 -5.54
CA ASP A 31 -0.29 9.37 -5.88
C ASP A 31 -1.61 9.19 -6.65
N ARG A 32 -1.64 8.27 -7.62
CA ARG A 32 -2.89 7.93 -8.31
C ARG A 32 -3.98 7.40 -7.37
N LEU A 33 -3.58 6.68 -6.31
CA LEU A 33 -4.51 6.22 -5.29
C LEU A 33 -5.00 7.38 -4.43
N LEU A 34 -4.16 8.37 -4.12
CA LEU A 34 -4.58 9.58 -3.41
C LEU A 34 -5.57 10.43 -4.20
N ASP A 35 -5.43 10.50 -5.53
CA ASP A 35 -6.34 11.26 -6.39
C ASP A 35 -7.75 10.66 -6.42
N ALA A 36 -7.87 9.34 -6.23
CA ALA A 36 -9.13 8.61 -6.31
C ALA A 36 -9.26 7.48 -5.25
N PRO A 37 -9.22 7.77 -3.94
CA PRO A 37 -9.10 6.74 -2.89
C PRO A 37 -10.25 5.74 -2.85
N THR A 38 -11.46 6.21 -3.17
CA THR A 38 -12.70 5.42 -3.10
C THR A 38 -13.13 4.87 -4.46
N THR A 39 -12.69 5.48 -5.55
CA THR A 39 -13.15 5.20 -6.92
C THR A 39 -12.11 4.53 -7.81
N LEU A 40 -10.84 4.45 -7.39
CA LEU A 40 -9.83 3.71 -8.13
C LEU A 40 -10.19 2.22 -8.17
N GLY A 41 -10.47 1.74 -9.38
CA GLY A 41 -10.83 0.36 -9.67
C GLY A 41 -9.82 -0.33 -10.58
N GLU A 42 -10.26 -1.40 -11.23
CA GLU A 42 -9.41 -2.17 -12.15
C GLU A 42 -8.98 -1.32 -13.36
N PRO A 43 -7.77 -1.52 -13.91
CA PRO A 43 -6.78 -2.56 -13.55
C PRO A 43 -5.87 -2.21 -12.36
N TYR A 44 -5.98 -1.00 -11.82
CA TYR A 44 -5.01 -0.44 -10.86
C TYR A 44 -5.29 -0.83 -9.42
N SER A 45 -6.56 -1.00 -9.06
CA SER A 45 -6.95 -1.50 -7.75
C SER A 45 -8.02 -2.56 -7.86
N ARG A 46 -8.07 -3.45 -6.89
CA ARG A 46 -9.07 -4.52 -6.81
C ARG A 46 -9.52 -4.69 -5.37
N HIS A 47 -10.80 -4.98 -5.17
CA HIS A 47 -11.32 -5.41 -3.88
C HIS A 47 -10.90 -6.85 -3.57
N LEU A 48 -10.39 -7.08 -2.35
CA LEU A 48 -10.06 -8.42 -1.85
C LEU A 48 -11.14 -8.99 -0.92
N GLY A 49 -12.09 -8.15 -0.50
CA GLY A 49 -13.20 -8.50 0.40
C GLY A 49 -13.20 -7.63 1.65
N GLY A 50 -14.37 -7.46 2.28
CA GLY A 50 -14.52 -6.57 3.43
C GLY A 50 -14.02 -5.15 3.14
N LYS A 51 -13.14 -4.63 4.01
CA LYS A 51 -12.51 -3.30 3.89
C LYS A 51 -11.21 -3.30 3.09
N LEU A 52 -10.73 -4.48 2.69
CA LEU A 52 -9.42 -4.66 2.10
C LEU A 52 -9.45 -4.50 0.58
N ARG A 53 -8.51 -3.71 0.08
CA ARG A 53 -8.24 -3.49 -1.35
C ARG A 53 -6.76 -3.75 -1.62
N GLU A 54 -6.41 -4.00 -2.87
CA GLU A 54 -5.01 -4.05 -3.31
C GLU A 54 -4.75 -2.98 -4.37
N LEU A 55 -3.58 -2.35 -4.30
CA LEU A 55 -2.99 -1.60 -5.41
C LEU A 55 -2.15 -2.57 -6.25
N ARG A 56 -2.28 -2.48 -7.57
CA ARG A 56 -1.72 -3.39 -8.56
C ARG A 56 -0.82 -2.62 -9.52
N PHE A 57 0.46 -2.97 -9.57
CA PHE A 57 1.39 -2.37 -10.51
C PHE A 57 2.53 -3.33 -10.85
N VAL A 58 3.33 -2.96 -11.84
CA VAL A 58 4.59 -3.65 -12.18
C VAL A 58 5.74 -2.76 -11.75
N LEU A 59 6.71 -3.33 -11.06
CA LEU A 59 7.92 -2.67 -10.63
C LEU A 59 9.12 -3.51 -11.08
N ASP A 60 9.93 -2.94 -11.97
CA ASP A 60 11.12 -3.60 -12.52
C ASP A 60 10.88 -5.00 -13.15
N GLY A 61 9.73 -5.16 -13.80
CA GLY A 61 9.32 -6.42 -14.43
C GLY A 61 8.50 -7.33 -13.51
N ASP A 62 8.53 -7.11 -12.20
CA ASP A 62 7.77 -7.89 -11.22
C ASP A 62 6.37 -7.30 -11.02
N ALA A 63 5.35 -8.15 -11.08
CA ALA A 63 3.99 -7.78 -10.69
C ALA A 63 3.91 -7.65 -9.15
N VAL A 64 3.76 -6.43 -8.65
CA VAL A 64 3.67 -6.12 -7.22
C VAL A 64 2.20 -5.90 -6.82
N ARG A 65 1.86 -6.34 -5.62
CA ARG A 65 0.59 -6.10 -4.95
C ARG A 65 0.86 -5.43 -3.61
N MET A 66 0.11 -4.38 -3.36
CA MET A 66 0.21 -3.63 -2.11
C MET A 66 -1.19 -3.48 -1.52
N PRO A 67 -1.59 -4.39 -0.62
CA PRO A 67 -2.84 -4.28 0.11
C PRO A 67 -2.92 -3.00 0.94
N TYR A 68 -4.10 -2.38 0.92
CA TYR A 68 -4.42 -1.17 1.64
C TYR A 68 -5.87 -1.19 2.11
N TRP A 69 -6.19 -0.33 3.07
CA TRP A 69 -7.57 -0.05 3.45
C TRP A 69 -7.79 1.44 3.63
N LEU A 70 -9.07 1.83 3.61
CA LEU A 70 -9.50 3.19 3.89
C LEU A 70 -9.93 3.26 5.36
N ALA A 71 -9.04 3.77 6.20
CA ALA A 71 -9.33 4.04 7.60
C ALA A 71 -10.33 5.21 7.73
N PRO A 72 -10.97 5.40 8.90
CA PRO A 72 -11.80 6.56 9.15
C PRO A 72 -11.12 7.88 8.76
N GLN A 73 -11.92 8.87 8.36
CA GLN A 73 -11.46 10.16 7.81
C GLN A 73 -10.71 10.04 6.47
N GLN A 74 -11.04 9.02 5.66
CA GLN A 74 -10.51 8.82 4.31
C GLN A 74 -8.98 8.69 4.25
N ARG A 75 -8.38 8.16 5.32
CA ARG A 75 -6.93 7.94 5.40
C ARG A 75 -6.60 6.63 4.70
N ILE A 76 -5.70 6.69 3.71
CA ILE A 76 -5.18 5.49 3.05
C ILE A 76 -4.06 4.93 3.91
N VAL A 77 -4.20 3.68 4.32
CA VAL A 77 -3.16 2.94 5.06
C VAL A 77 -2.67 1.78 4.20
N LEU A 78 -1.39 1.82 3.82
CA LEU A 78 -0.70 0.75 3.10
C LEU A 78 -0.24 -0.31 4.11
N LEU A 79 -0.72 -1.54 3.97
CA LEU A 79 -0.62 -2.57 5.00
C LEU A 79 0.54 -3.54 4.78
N THR A 80 0.60 -4.14 3.60
CA THR A 80 1.57 -5.18 3.27
C THR A 80 2.03 -5.00 1.83
N VAL A 81 3.08 -5.73 1.42
CA VAL A 81 3.55 -5.75 0.04
C VAL A 81 4.06 -7.13 -0.33
N PHE A 82 3.71 -7.59 -1.52
CA PHE A 82 4.22 -8.85 -2.05
C PHE A 82 4.37 -8.82 -3.56
N ARG A 83 5.28 -9.66 -4.06
CA ARG A 83 5.40 -9.95 -5.49
C ARG A 83 4.48 -11.11 -5.83
N LYS A 84 3.75 -10.99 -6.94
CA LYS A 84 2.90 -12.06 -7.45
C LYS A 84 3.77 -13.12 -8.12
N THR A 85 3.83 -14.29 -7.52
CA THR A 85 4.61 -15.45 -7.99
C THR A 85 3.73 -16.53 -8.61
N ARG A 86 2.45 -16.59 -8.24
CA ARG A 86 1.48 -17.58 -8.73
C ARG A 86 0.10 -16.97 -8.96
N MET A 87 -0.81 -17.73 -9.56
CA MET A 87 -2.17 -17.25 -9.89
C MET A 87 -3.01 -16.87 -8.67
N ARG A 88 -2.82 -17.55 -7.53
CA ARG A 88 -3.55 -17.31 -6.28
C ARG A 88 -2.56 -17.21 -5.12
N GLU A 89 -2.53 -16.07 -4.45
CA GLU A 89 -1.65 -15.79 -3.31
C GLU A 89 -2.44 -15.82 -1.99
N ALA A 90 -3.09 -16.95 -1.68
CA ALA A 90 -4.04 -17.04 -0.56
C ALA A 90 -3.41 -16.64 0.79
N ALA A 91 -2.18 -17.08 1.05
CA ALA A 91 -1.46 -16.74 2.28
C ALA A 91 -1.15 -15.24 2.39
N GLU A 92 -0.80 -14.58 1.29
CA GLU A 92 -0.55 -13.13 1.28
C GLU A 92 -1.84 -12.34 1.50
N ILE A 93 -2.95 -12.80 0.91
CA ILE A 93 -4.26 -12.20 1.13
C ILE A 93 -4.69 -12.35 2.59
N GLU A 94 -4.51 -13.53 3.18
CA GLU A 94 -4.81 -13.77 4.59
C GLU A 94 -3.95 -12.88 5.51
N ARG A 95 -2.65 -12.77 5.23
CA ARG A 95 -1.72 -11.90 5.95
C ARG A 95 -2.15 -10.43 5.88
N ALA A 96 -2.60 -9.98 4.71
CA ALA A 96 -3.13 -8.64 4.53
C ALA A 96 -4.44 -8.40 5.32
N PHE A 97 -5.33 -9.40 5.40
CA PHE A 97 -6.51 -9.32 6.26
C PHE A 97 -6.16 -9.26 7.75
N GLN A 98 -5.17 -10.02 8.20
CA GLN A 98 -4.71 -9.94 9.60
C GLN A 98 -4.08 -8.58 9.90
N ALA A 99 -3.22 -8.08 9.01
CA ALA A 99 -2.65 -6.73 9.13
C ALA A 99 -3.75 -5.66 9.18
N GLN A 100 -4.79 -5.77 8.36
CA GLN A 100 -5.93 -4.85 8.40
C GLN A 100 -6.66 -4.88 9.75
N LYS A 101 -6.93 -6.06 10.31
CA LYS A 101 -7.61 -6.20 11.60
C LYS A 101 -6.79 -5.63 12.75
N ILE A 102 -5.49 -5.90 12.77
CA ILE A 102 -4.57 -5.35 13.79
C ILE A 102 -4.51 -3.83 13.65
N CYS A 103 -4.28 -3.34 12.43
CA CYS A 103 -4.25 -1.91 12.13
C CYS A 103 -5.55 -1.23 12.59
N GLU A 104 -6.72 -1.80 12.31
CA GLU A 104 -8.02 -1.28 12.73
C GLU A 104 -8.20 -1.28 14.26
N ALA A 105 -7.81 -2.35 14.94
CA ALA A 105 -7.93 -2.47 16.40
C ALA A 105 -6.99 -1.53 17.16
N GLU A 106 -5.79 -1.32 16.64
CA GLU A 106 -4.77 -0.46 17.23
C GLU A 106 -4.87 1.00 16.78
N HIS A 107 -5.77 1.30 15.83
CA HIS A 107 -5.85 2.61 15.18
C HIS A 107 -6.41 3.71 16.11
N GLY A 108 -5.49 4.39 16.79
CA GLY A 108 -5.58 5.83 17.09
C GLY A 108 -4.90 6.68 16.00
N HIS A 109 -5.00 8.02 16.04
CA HIS A 109 -4.38 8.94 15.07
C HIS A 109 -2.95 8.50 14.68
N ALA A 110 -2.67 8.47 13.37
CA ALA A 110 -1.44 8.00 12.73
C ALA A 110 -0.16 8.16 13.57
N ARG A 111 0.44 7.06 14.03
CA ARG A 111 1.75 7.11 14.71
C ARG A 111 2.92 7.35 13.76
N HIS A 112 2.78 7.06 12.46
CA HIS A 112 3.88 7.23 11.51
C HIS A 112 3.43 7.72 10.12
N ARG A 113 3.66 8.99 9.84
CA ARG A 113 3.66 9.57 8.48
C ARG A 113 5.01 9.25 7.84
N TYR A 114 5.03 8.75 6.62
CA TYR A 114 6.29 8.51 5.90
C TYR A 114 6.56 9.65 4.93
N GLU A 115 7.70 10.32 5.13
CA GLU A 115 8.28 11.25 4.18
C GLU A 115 9.70 10.77 3.91
N ARG A 116 9.99 10.36 2.68
CA ARG A 116 11.37 10.06 2.31
C ARG A 116 12.11 11.38 2.10
N HIS A 117 13.04 11.70 2.99
CA HIS A 117 13.98 12.77 2.72
C HIS A 117 14.84 12.42 1.50
N ARG A 118 14.88 13.34 0.53
CA ARG A 118 15.78 13.26 -0.62
C ARG A 118 17.20 13.35 -0.09
N GLU A 119 18.00 12.31 -0.27
CA GLU A 119 19.45 12.46 -0.31
C GLU A 119 19.86 12.51 -1.79
N SER A 120 20.51 13.63 -2.13
CA SER A 120 20.89 14.08 -3.48
C SER A 120 21.99 13.23 -4.11
#